data_AF-A0AAE0FFL8-F1
#
_entry.id   AF-A0AAE0FFL8-F1
#
_cell.length_a   1.000
_cell.length_b   1.000
_cell.length_c   1.000
_cell.angle_alpha   90.00
_cell.angle_beta   90.00
_cell.angle_gamma   90.00
#
_symmetry.space_group_name_H-M   'P 1'
#
loop_
_entity.id
_entity.type
_entity.pdbx_description
1 polymer ?
#
loop_
_entity_poly.entity_id
_entity_poly.type
_entity_poly.pdbx_seq_one_letter_code
_entity_poly.pdbx_strand_id
1 'polypeptide(L)'
;MRQGGDTGNIKGEPYAAEAKELLRSKLIGKQVSVNMEYSRTIPTSESTPDLPDRTMNFGSVHLMDKKNPGEPGANVAEMVVVRGLASVVRHRGEDDRSMHYDALLEAESRAQKQKKGMHSSKEPPVQHLNDVSFGPSNKAKQFLPFLQRSGTVTALVEMVMNGHRLKLLVPKESAMIVFALSGVRTPSKGRDGGADEPYAAEALAFTRLQCMQMEVEIDVEAVDNTGTFLGNLRTVNKRVNLATSLLEAGLGSLHPMYDVNRNANGPELAAAENAAKQARLKIWENFVEPVASSTGDAEQAAETEDGNVEAFEATAMMVVDGSTLYVHRADKKARLDWLVGQLEGLGLKEAPATGGLYKPSVGALCCSRFTEDNQWYRARVTALSPDCSQVTVFYVDFGNSETLSAARLTTLDPSVSLQACPPLAVKCQLAYLKVPSLNEDFGMEAATALSEMVFGCTLAVRLEGREAAAGKWGGGDTMLVTLIDADASASVNARLVEAGLARVKKVRGKRAAVVAEGMKEFQERARQQRLCMWQYGDVDSDED
;
A
#
# COMPACT_ATOMS: atom_id res chain seq x y z
N MET A 1 26.32 28.30 7.84
CA MET A 1 26.74 26.99 8.37
C MET A 1 26.23 25.90 7.44
N ARG A 2 27.03 24.87 7.15
CA ARG A 2 26.61 23.72 6.34
C ARG A 2 25.91 22.68 7.22
N GLN A 3 24.64 22.41 6.91
CA GLN A 3 23.98 21.20 7.40
C GLN A 3 24.66 20.01 6.72
N GLY A 4 24.98 18.95 7.48
CA GLY A 4 25.54 17.73 6.91
C GLY A 4 24.62 17.14 5.83
N GLY A 5 25.21 16.45 4.85
CA GLY A 5 24.45 15.78 3.79
C GLY A 5 23.68 14.56 4.31
N ASP A 6 22.54 14.28 3.68
CA ASP A 6 21.62 13.16 4.01
C ASP A 6 22.25 11.78 3.76
N THR A 7 23.42 11.73 3.10
CA THR A 7 24.20 10.53 2.81
C THR A 7 25.23 10.22 3.90
N GLY A 8 24.85 10.28 5.18
CA GLY A 8 25.55 9.65 6.33
C GLY A 8 27.03 10.00 6.60
N ASN A 9 27.72 10.74 5.73
CA ASN A 9 29.19 10.84 5.72
C ASN A 9 29.73 12.26 5.86
N ILE A 10 28.85 13.27 5.95
CA ILE A 10 29.24 14.67 6.19
C ILE A 10 28.65 15.11 7.53
N LYS A 11 29.49 15.21 8.57
CA LYS A 11 29.08 15.80 9.85
C LYS A 11 28.71 17.28 9.63
N GLY A 12 27.53 17.68 10.10
CA GLY A 12 27.11 19.08 10.07
C GLY A 12 28.04 19.96 10.91
N GLU A 13 28.18 21.22 10.50
CA GLU A 13 28.94 22.21 11.28
C GLU A 13 28.27 22.45 12.66
N PRO A 14 29.05 22.77 13.70
CA PRO A 14 28.50 23.16 15.00
C PRO A 14 27.41 24.23 14.87
N TYR A 15 26.32 24.08 15.63
CA TYR A 15 25.16 24.99 15.64
C TYR A 15 24.31 25.04 14.36
N ALA A 16 24.60 24.22 13.34
CA ALA A 16 23.85 24.24 12.08
C ALA A 16 22.38 23.82 12.25
N ALA A 17 22.09 22.86 13.13
CA ALA A 17 20.73 22.39 13.38
C ALA A 17 19.90 23.47 14.09
N GLU A 18 20.48 24.18 15.04
CA GLU A 18 19.87 25.29 15.78
C GLU A 18 19.63 26.49 14.88
N ALA A 19 20.56 26.79 13.96
CA ALA A 19 20.39 27.82 12.93
C ALA A 19 19.20 27.48 12.02
N LYS A 20 19.13 26.23 11.54
CA LYS A 20 18.02 25.75 10.70
C LYS A 20 16.68 25.85 11.44
N GLU A 21 16.62 25.37 12.67
CA GLU A 21 15.38 25.34 13.45
C GLU A 21 14.88 26.73 13.82
N LEU A 22 15.79 27.67 14.10
CA LEU A 22 15.44 29.08 14.30
C LEU A 22 14.80 29.66 13.04
N LEU A 23 15.40 29.45 11.86
CA LEU A 23 14.86 29.97 10.61
C LEU A 23 13.52 29.32 10.29
N ARG A 24 13.43 28.01 10.43
CA ARG A 24 12.21 27.24 10.18
C ARG A 24 11.03 27.75 11.01
N SER A 25 11.19 27.78 12.34
CA SER A 25 10.14 28.22 13.28
C SER A 25 9.74 29.70 13.08
N LYS A 26 10.63 30.52 12.52
CA LYS A 26 10.37 31.94 12.28
C LYS A 26 9.81 32.24 10.91
N LEU A 27 10.13 31.47 9.87
CA LEU A 27 9.85 31.83 8.48
C LEU A 27 8.83 30.93 7.78
N ILE A 28 8.77 29.65 8.11
CA ILE A 28 7.87 28.73 7.40
C ILE A 28 6.41 29.16 7.56
N GLY A 29 5.70 29.24 6.43
CA GLY A 29 4.31 29.70 6.36
C GLY A 29 4.10 31.21 6.52
N LYS A 30 5.16 32.03 6.61
CA LYS A 30 5.05 33.49 6.77
C LYS A 30 5.45 34.24 5.51
N GLN A 31 4.78 35.36 5.27
CA GLN A 31 5.20 36.32 4.26
C GLN A 31 6.44 37.08 4.74
N VAL A 32 7.37 37.27 3.81
CA VAL A 32 8.63 38.00 4.02
C VAL A 32 8.84 39.00 2.88
N SER A 33 9.51 40.09 3.21
CA SER A 33 10.03 41.02 2.20
C SER A 33 11.46 40.63 1.87
N VAL A 34 11.77 40.48 0.58
CA VAL A 34 13.11 40.13 0.08
C VAL A 34 13.60 41.26 -0.80
N ASN A 35 14.77 41.81 -0.47
CA ASN A 35 15.45 42.80 -1.30
C ASN A 35 16.77 42.21 -1.80
N MET A 36 16.88 42.01 -3.12
CA MET A 36 18.07 41.43 -3.75
C MET A 36 19.13 42.52 -3.91
N GLU A 37 20.35 42.25 -3.46
CA GLU A 37 21.40 43.27 -3.31
C GLU A 37 22.53 43.08 -4.32
N TYR A 38 23.07 41.86 -4.42
CA TYR A 38 24.18 41.57 -5.32
C TYR A 38 24.19 40.09 -5.72
N SER A 39 24.95 39.76 -6.76
CA SER A 39 25.12 38.38 -7.23
C SER A 39 26.60 38.05 -7.30
N ARG A 40 26.98 36.82 -6.94
CA ARG A 40 28.36 36.35 -7.08
C ARG A 40 28.38 35.04 -7.85
N THR A 41 29.26 34.97 -8.83
CA THR A 41 29.61 33.70 -9.48
C THR A 41 30.58 32.96 -8.57
N ILE A 42 30.19 31.78 -8.12
CA ILE A 42 31.05 30.91 -7.33
C ILE A 42 31.65 29.88 -8.29
N PRO A 43 32.99 29.86 -8.45
CA PRO A 43 33.66 28.86 -9.26
C PRO A 43 33.39 27.47 -8.67
N THR A 44 33.07 26.51 -9.52
CA THR A 44 32.91 25.13 -9.09
C THR A 44 34.25 24.60 -8.54
N SER A 45 34.22 23.95 -7.37
CA SER A 45 35.42 23.38 -6.73
C SER A 45 36.20 22.45 -7.66
N GLU A 46 37.53 22.40 -7.54
CA GLU A 46 38.43 21.44 -8.22
C GLU A 46 38.00 19.96 -8.07
N SER A 47 37.14 19.64 -7.10
CA SER A 47 36.63 18.29 -6.86
C SER A 47 35.45 17.85 -7.75
N THR A 48 34.82 18.77 -8.50
CA THR A 48 33.71 18.45 -9.43
C THR A 48 33.81 19.27 -10.72
N PRO A 49 34.80 18.99 -11.59
CA PRO A 49 35.14 19.83 -12.76
C PRO A 49 34.07 19.90 -13.86
N ASP A 50 33.09 18.98 -13.89
CA ASP A 50 32.06 18.92 -14.95
C ASP A 50 30.80 19.77 -14.68
N LEU A 51 30.74 20.48 -13.55
CA LEU A 51 29.58 21.32 -13.20
C LEU A 51 29.85 22.80 -13.53
N PRO A 52 28.92 23.49 -14.22
CA PRO A 52 29.09 24.89 -14.58
C PRO A 52 29.13 25.79 -13.34
N ASP A 53 29.84 26.91 -13.45
CA ASP A 53 29.90 27.95 -12.42
C ASP A 53 28.51 28.35 -11.94
N ARG A 54 28.35 28.47 -10.62
CA ARG A 54 27.04 28.75 -10.01
C ARG A 54 26.95 30.22 -9.63
N THR A 55 26.05 30.95 -10.27
CA THR A 55 25.65 32.29 -9.80
C THR A 55 24.75 32.17 -8.58
N MET A 56 25.14 32.81 -7.48
CA MET A 56 24.34 32.94 -6.27
C MET A 56 23.90 34.38 -6.08
N ASN A 57 22.59 34.57 -5.86
CA ASN A 57 22.01 35.87 -5.57
C ASN A 57 21.93 36.06 -4.05
N PHE A 58 22.36 37.21 -3.57
CA PHE A 58 22.38 37.59 -2.16
C PHE A 58 21.42 38.75 -1.94
N GLY A 59 20.67 38.69 -0.84
CA GLY A 59 19.68 39.70 -0.52
C GLY A 59 19.29 39.67 0.94
N SER A 60 18.65 40.76 1.36
CA SER A 60 18.16 40.97 2.71
C SER A 60 16.72 40.50 2.85
N VAL A 61 16.46 39.67 3.86
CA VAL A 61 15.12 39.13 4.16
C VAL A 61 14.60 39.75 5.44
N HIS A 62 13.39 40.30 5.39
CA HIS A 62 12.69 40.92 6.52
C HIS A 62 11.35 40.23 6.76
N LEU A 63 11.02 39.99 8.02
CA LEU A 63 9.66 39.62 8.41
C LEU A 63 8.72 40.81 8.17
N MET A 64 7.46 40.56 7.81
CA MET A 64 6.45 41.62 7.73
C MET A 64 6.07 42.11 9.14
N ASP A 65 6.00 43.43 9.36
CA ASP A 65 5.44 43.97 10.60
C ASP A 65 3.91 43.93 10.54
N LYS A 66 3.29 43.22 11.49
CA LYS A 66 1.83 43.11 11.58
C LYS A 66 1.17 44.41 12.07
N LYS A 67 1.90 45.29 12.73
CA LYS A 67 1.39 46.55 13.29
C LYS A 67 1.47 47.70 12.29
N ASN A 68 2.50 47.72 11.45
CA ASN A 68 2.75 48.75 10.45
C ASN A 68 2.87 48.10 9.05
N PRO A 69 1.76 47.88 8.32
CA PRO A 69 1.79 47.35 6.97
C PRO A 69 2.47 48.36 6.03
N GLY A 70 3.74 48.13 5.68
CA GLY A 70 4.53 48.99 4.79
C GLY A 70 5.97 49.22 5.23
N GLU A 71 6.28 48.98 6.51
CA GLU A 71 7.66 49.05 7.02
C GLU A 71 8.27 47.63 7.09
N PRO A 72 9.56 47.46 6.72
CA PRO A 72 10.24 46.18 6.88
C PRO A 72 10.36 45.86 8.36
N GLY A 73 9.83 44.71 8.78
CA GLY A 73 9.98 44.21 10.15
C GLY A 73 11.38 43.64 10.40
N ALA A 74 11.52 42.73 11.36
CA ALA A 74 12.83 42.24 11.80
C ALA A 74 13.66 41.60 10.66
N ASN A 75 14.93 42.00 10.56
CA ASN A 75 15.90 41.44 9.62
C ASN A 75 16.30 40.02 10.05
N VAL A 76 16.10 39.05 9.16
CA VAL A 76 16.33 37.63 9.43
C VAL A 76 17.81 37.32 9.64
N ALA A 77 18.71 37.93 8.88
CA ALA A 77 20.15 37.72 9.03
C ALA A 77 20.64 38.23 10.39
N GLU A 78 20.16 39.40 10.82
CA GLU A 78 20.47 39.95 12.15
C GLU A 78 19.98 39.00 13.26
N MET A 79 18.78 38.41 13.10
CA MET A 79 18.23 37.46 14.07
C MET A 79 19.10 36.21 14.27
N VAL A 80 19.74 35.72 13.22
CA VAL A 80 20.64 34.56 13.27
C VAL A 80 21.99 34.97 13.87
N VAL A 81 22.56 36.08 13.40
CA VAL A 81 23.88 36.57 13.84
C VAL A 81 23.88 36.95 15.32
N VAL A 82 22.86 37.66 15.82
CA VAL A 82 22.79 38.09 17.24
C VAL A 82 22.67 36.90 18.22
N ARG A 83 22.31 35.72 17.72
CA ARG A 83 22.26 34.46 18.49
C ARG A 83 23.54 33.63 18.38
N GLY A 84 24.53 34.11 17.62
CA GLY A 84 25.78 33.37 17.37
C GLY A 84 25.58 32.13 16.50
N LEU A 85 24.55 32.13 15.63
CA LEU A 85 24.22 31.02 14.73
C LEU A 85 24.70 31.28 13.29
N ALA A 86 25.36 32.41 13.06
CA ALA A 86 26.07 32.76 11.84
C ALA A 86 27.12 33.83 12.16
N SER A 87 28.18 33.88 11.36
CA SER A 87 29.19 34.94 11.38
C SER A 87 29.00 35.89 10.22
N VAL A 88 29.43 37.14 10.38
CA VAL A 88 29.39 38.15 9.32
C VAL A 88 30.63 38.01 8.44
N VAL A 89 30.42 37.83 7.14
CA VAL A 89 31.51 37.80 6.15
C VAL A 89 32.20 39.16 6.17
N ARG A 90 33.54 39.16 6.23
CA ARG A 90 34.31 40.41 6.21
C ARG A 90 34.63 40.78 4.77
N HIS A 91 34.32 42.02 4.41
CA HIS A 91 34.49 42.57 3.07
C HIS A 91 35.68 43.53 3.02
N ARG A 92 36.41 43.51 1.90
CA ARG A 92 37.40 44.54 1.53
C ARG A 92 36.68 45.66 0.76
N GLY A 93 37.34 46.82 0.61
CA GLY A 93 36.68 48.08 0.23
C GLY A 93 35.80 48.05 -1.02
N GLU A 94 36.16 47.25 -2.03
CA GLU A 94 35.42 47.15 -3.30
C GLU A 94 34.46 45.94 -3.37
N ASP A 95 34.38 45.12 -2.32
CA ASP A 95 33.53 43.93 -2.34
C ASP A 95 32.06 44.31 -2.17
N ASP A 96 31.19 43.80 -3.06
CA ASP A 96 29.74 43.87 -2.87
C ASP A 96 29.34 43.27 -1.51
N ARG A 97 28.52 43.99 -0.75
CA ARG A 97 28.10 43.64 0.61
C ARG A 97 26.65 44.04 0.85
N SER A 98 26.11 43.57 1.97
CA SER A 98 24.72 43.89 2.32
C SER A 98 24.52 45.35 2.67
N MET A 99 23.34 45.90 2.36
CA MET A 99 22.96 47.26 2.76
C MET A 99 22.84 47.41 4.28
N HIS A 100 22.63 46.30 5.01
CA HIS A 100 22.50 46.26 6.46
C HIS A 100 23.80 45.81 7.16
N TYR A 101 24.96 45.93 6.49
CA TYR A 101 26.24 45.41 6.98
C TYR A 101 26.63 45.89 8.38
N ASP A 102 26.46 47.18 8.68
CA ASP A 102 26.82 47.75 9.99
C ASP A 102 25.96 47.16 11.11
N ALA A 103 24.64 47.00 10.88
CA ALA A 103 23.73 46.37 11.83
C ALA A 103 24.09 44.89 12.08
N LEU A 104 24.57 44.18 11.05
CA LEU A 104 25.05 42.81 11.19
C LEU A 104 26.33 42.75 12.04
N LEU A 105 27.28 43.68 11.86
CA LEU A 105 28.48 43.76 12.68
C LEU A 105 28.15 44.08 14.15
N GLU A 106 27.20 44.97 14.41
CA GLU A 106 26.71 45.24 15.76
C GLU A 106 26.07 44.01 16.39
N ALA A 107 25.24 43.28 15.63
CA ALA A 107 24.64 42.03 16.07
C ALA A 107 25.70 40.97 16.41
N GLU A 108 26.75 40.84 15.61
CA GLU A 108 27.87 39.92 15.85
C GLU A 108 28.63 40.32 17.12
N SER A 109 28.92 41.61 17.30
CA SER A 109 29.54 42.14 18.52
C SER A 109 28.72 41.83 19.77
N ARG A 110 27.38 41.94 19.71
CA ARG A 110 26.49 41.55 20.80
C ARG A 110 26.55 40.05 21.08
N ALA A 111 26.56 39.21 20.05
CA ALA A 111 26.65 37.75 20.21
C ALA A 111 27.99 37.34 20.85
N GLN A 112 29.10 37.97 20.47
CA GLN A 112 30.43 37.76 21.04
C GLN A 112 30.50 38.18 22.51
N LYS A 113 30.05 39.40 22.84
CA LYS A 113 30.01 39.91 24.22
C LYS A 113 29.19 39.01 25.14
N GLN A 114 28.08 38.47 24.62
CA GLN A 114 27.20 37.57 25.36
C GLN A 114 27.61 36.10 25.28
N LYS A 115 28.71 35.75 24.59
CA LYS A 115 29.23 34.39 24.42
C LYS A 115 28.17 33.38 23.94
N LYS A 116 27.39 33.78 22.94
CA LYS A 116 26.28 32.99 22.37
C LYS A 116 26.72 32.12 21.19
N GLY A 117 26.09 30.96 21.05
CA GLY A 117 26.29 30.04 19.92
C GLY A 117 27.78 29.75 19.67
N MET A 118 28.22 29.94 18.44
CA MET A 118 29.62 29.72 18.03
C MET A 118 30.66 30.59 18.74
N HIS A 119 30.24 31.64 19.46
CA HIS A 119 31.12 32.47 20.30
C HIS A 119 31.18 32.02 21.76
N SER A 120 30.45 30.96 22.12
CA SER A 120 30.54 30.36 23.45
C SER A 120 31.82 29.53 23.59
N SER A 121 32.35 29.46 24.81
CA SER A 121 33.42 28.52 25.15
C SER A 121 32.90 27.14 25.54
N LYS A 122 31.57 26.94 25.54
CA LYS A 122 30.93 25.66 25.83
C LYS A 122 31.01 24.75 24.61
N GLU A 123 31.05 23.45 24.84
CA GLU A 123 30.93 22.48 23.75
C GLU A 123 29.60 22.68 23.00
N PRO A 124 29.61 22.61 21.66
CA PRO A 124 28.39 22.67 20.86
C PRO A 124 27.42 21.54 21.24
N PRO A 125 26.11 21.80 21.24
CA PRO A 125 25.11 20.75 21.45
C PRO A 125 25.25 19.63 20.42
N VAL A 126 25.35 18.39 20.89
CA VAL A 126 25.34 17.19 20.04
C VAL A 126 23.91 16.65 20.01
N GLN A 127 23.31 16.58 18.82
CA GLN A 127 22.02 15.92 18.63
C GLN A 127 22.23 14.43 18.36
N HIS A 128 21.83 13.60 19.31
CA HIS A 128 21.79 12.15 19.13
C HIS A 128 20.48 11.76 18.45
N LEU A 129 20.54 11.46 17.17
CA LEU A 129 19.38 11.12 16.35
C LEU A 129 19.46 9.68 15.87
N ASN A 130 18.44 8.89 16.17
CA ASN A 130 18.29 7.54 15.65
C ASN A 130 17.64 7.60 14.26
N ASP A 131 18.46 7.63 13.20
CA ASP A 131 17.93 7.53 11.85
C ASP A 131 17.58 6.07 11.52
N VAL A 132 16.27 5.77 11.45
CA VAL A 132 15.74 4.47 11.02
C VAL A 132 15.15 4.53 9.60
N SER A 133 15.40 5.63 8.88
CA SER A 133 14.90 5.84 7.52
C SER A 133 15.56 4.94 6.49
N PHE A 134 16.82 4.55 6.74
CA PHE A 134 17.63 3.75 5.82
C PHE A 134 18.32 2.63 6.60
N GLY A 135 17.85 1.39 6.43
CA GLY A 135 18.40 0.23 7.11
C GLY A 135 17.45 -0.98 7.12
N PRO A 136 17.83 -2.08 7.78
CA PRO A 136 16.99 -3.27 7.88
C PRO A 136 15.66 -2.94 8.56
N SER A 137 14.54 -3.40 7.99
CA SER A 137 13.19 -3.11 8.51
C SER A 137 12.97 -3.56 9.97
N ASN A 138 13.81 -4.47 10.47
CA ASN A 138 13.83 -4.88 11.88
C ASN A 138 14.03 -3.69 12.84
N LYS A 139 14.84 -2.68 12.48
CA LYS A 139 15.03 -1.50 13.33
C LYS A 139 13.74 -0.67 13.40
N ALA A 140 13.10 -0.42 12.26
CA ALA A 140 11.82 0.30 12.22
C ALA A 140 10.72 -0.45 13.01
N LYS A 141 10.66 -1.78 12.88
CA LYS A 141 9.74 -2.64 13.65
C LYS A 141 9.90 -2.53 15.17
N GLN A 142 11.12 -2.26 15.67
CA GLN A 142 11.35 -2.04 17.11
C GLN A 142 10.76 -0.72 17.62
N PHE A 143 10.66 0.31 16.77
CA PHE A 143 10.07 1.61 17.13
C PHE A 143 8.54 1.62 17.07
N LEU A 144 7.93 0.75 16.26
CA LEU A 144 6.48 0.71 16.03
C LEU A 144 5.64 0.70 17.33
N PRO A 145 5.92 -0.14 18.34
CA PRO A 145 5.08 -0.18 19.55
C PRO A 145 5.10 1.12 20.36
N PHE A 146 6.19 1.90 20.30
CA PHE A 146 6.31 3.17 21.02
C PHE A 146 5.47 4.26 20.36
N LEU A 147 5.47 4.28 19.03
CA LEU A 147 4.70 5.22 18.23
C LEU A 147 3.20 4.91 18.32
N GLN A 148 2.80 3.63 18.23
CA GLN A 148 1.41 3.19 18.38
C GLN A 148 0.83 3.53 19.76
N ARG A 149 1.56 3.23 20.84
CA ARG A 149 1.09 3.51 22.22
C ARG A 149 0.97 4.99 22.54
N SER A 150 1.73 5.84 21.86
CA SER A 150 1.67 7.28 22.06
C SER A 150 0.43 7.92 21.41
N GLY A 151 -0.30 7.16 20.58
CA GLY A 151 -1.43 7.68 19.81
C GLY A 151 -0.95 8.71 18.80
N THR A 152 -1.46 9.95 18.92
CA THR A 152 -1.06 11.06 18.08
C THR A 152 0.28 11.63 18.52
N VAL A 153 1.25 11.64 17.62
CA VAL A 153 2.62 12.13 17.86
C VAL A 153 2.91 13.37 17.01
N THR A 154 3.54 14.38 17.60
CA THR A 154 4.05 15.53 16.85
C THR A 154 5.34 15.16 16.13
N ALA A 155 5.38 15.40 14.83
CA ALA A 155 6.55 15.17 13.99
C ALA A 155 6.83 16.40 13.11
N LEU A 156 8.05 16.49 12.59
CA LEU A 156 8.48 17.53 11.68
C LEU A 156 8.78 16.91 10.31
N VAL A 157 8.20 17.48 9.25
CA VAL A 157 8.48 17.03 7.88
C VAL A 157 9.84 17.54 7.42
N GLU A 158 10.84 16.66 7.39
CA GLU A 158 12.19 17.02 6.95
C GLU A 158 12.32 16.94 5.42
N MET A 159 11.67 15.95 4.80
CA MET A 159 11.70 15.75 3.35
C MET A 159 10.38 15.19 2.83
N VAL A 160 9.97 15.64 1.65
CA VAL A 160 8.91 15.00 0.87
C VAL A 160 9.57 14.22 -0.27
N MET A 161 9.46 12.88 -0.22
CA MET A 161 10.07 11.98 -1.20
C MET A 161 9.19 11.84 -2.45
N ASN A 162 7.88 11.68 -2.27
CA ASN A 162 6.84 11.76 -3.30
C ASN A 162 5.54 12.32 -2.67
N GLY A 163 4.43 12.33 -3.40
CA GLY A 163 3.17 12.89 -2.91
C GLY A 163 2.67 12.28 -1.58
N HIS A 164 2.86 10.98 -1.35
CA HIS A 164 2.35 10.28 -0.15
C HIS A 164 3.43 9.76 0.80
N ARG A 165 4.72 9.91 0.49
CA ARG A 165 5.85 9.39 1.30
C ARG A 165 6.78 10.53 1.71
N LEU A 166 7.06 10.60 3.00
CA LEU A 166 7.77 11.68 3.67
C LEU A 166 8.85 11.13 4.61
N LYS A 167 9.93 11.87 4.82
CA LYS A 167 10.91 11.66 5.90
C LYS A 167 10.54 12.60 7.05
N LEU A 168 10.28 12.03 8.22
CA LEU A 168 9.83 12.76 9.40
C LEU A 168 10.87 12.68 10.52
N LEU A 169 11.12 13.79 11.19
CA LEU A 169 11.78 13.84 12.50
C LEU A 169 10.70 13.74 13.57
N VAL A 170 10.84 12.79 14.48
CA VAL A 170 9.97 12.64 15.65
C VAL A 170 10.77 13.06 16.89
N PRO A 171 10.61 14.31 17.39
CA PRO A 171 11.52 14.86 18.39
C PRO A 171 11.48 14.11 19.73
N LYS A 172 10.29 13.68 20.16
CA LYS A 172 10.09 13.02 21.46
C LYS A 172 10.84 11.68 21.54
N GLU A 173 10.92 10.97 20.42
CA GLU A 173 11.65 9.70 20.29
C GLU A 173 13.09 9.90 19.77
N SER A 174 13.49 11.15 19.47
CA SER A 174 14.78 11.49 18.85
C SER A 174 15.10 10.57 17.66
N ALA A 175 14.11 10.39 16.78
CA ALA A 175 14.18 9.43 15.67
C ALA A 175 13.79 10.06 14.34
N MET A 176 14.48 9.66 13.26
CA MET A 176 14.05 9.93 11.88
C MET A 176 13.40 8.69 11.29
N ILE A 177 12.21 8.86 10.72
CA ILE A 177 11.44 7.76 10.13
C ILE A 177 11.05 8.08 8.68
N VAL A 178 10.88 7.05 7.86
CA VAL A 178 10.13 7.17 6.60
C VAL A 178 8.67 6.86 6.89
N PHE A 179 7.78 7.75 6.49
CA PHE A 179 6.36 7.68 6.72
C PHE A 179 5.60 7.73 5.39
N ALA A 180 4.57 6.92 5.24
CA ALA A 180 3.65 6.98 4.11
C ALA A 180 2.20 7.11 4.59
N LEU A 181 1.43 7.91 3.85
CA LEU A 181 0.01 8.11 4.11
C LEU A 181 -0.74 6.78 3.91
N SER A 182 -1.45 6.33 4.95
CA SER A 182 -2.21 5.10 4.91
C SER A 182 -3.31 5.21 3.85
N GLY A 183 -3.41 4.17 3.01
CA GLY A 183 -4.48 4.06 2.03
C GLY A 183 -4.41 4.97 0.81
N VAL A 184 -3.36 5.76 0.62
CA VAL A 184 -3.24 6.66 -0.55
C VAL A 184 -1.98 6.35 -1.34
N ARG A 185 -2.14 6.25 -2.67
CA ARG A 185 -1.06 6.18 -3.64
C ARG A 185 -1.07 7.45 -4.48
N THR A 186 0.08 8.08 -4.67
CA THR A 186 0.25 9.18 -5.62
C THR A 186 1.10 8.73 -6.80
N PRO A 187 0.95 9.37 -7.98
CA PRO A 187 1.88 9.18 -9.07
C PRO A 187 3.32 9.39 -8.63
N SER A 188 4.22 8.56 -9.16
CA SER A 188 5.63 8.55 -8.75
C SER A 188 6.55 8.85 -9.93
N LYS A 189 7.73 9.39 -9.59
CA LYS A 189 8.80 9.58 -10.57
C LYS A 189 9.33 8.23 -11.05
N GLY A 190 9.73 8.17 -12.31
CA GLY A 190 10.35 6.99 -12.89
C GLY A 190 11.67 6.66 -12.17
N ARG A 191 11.93 5.37 -11.96
CA ARG A 191 13.24 4.89 -11.47
C ARG A 191 14.14 4.59 -12.66
N ASP A 192 15.44 4.75 -12.47
CA ASP A 192 16.50 4.28 -13.39
C ASP A 192 16.32 4.69 -14.86
N GLY A 193 15.88 5.94 -15.10
CA GLY A 193 15.68 6.49 -16.44
C GLY A 193 14.30 6.20 -17.06
N GLY A 194 13.38 5.58 -16.31
CA GLY A 194 11.97 5.49 -16.69
C GLY A 194 11.27 6.85 -16.73
N ALA A 195 10.19 6.94 -17.52
CA ALA A 195 9.36 8.14 -17.58
C ALA A 195 8.58 8.35 -16.26
N ASP A 196 8.41 9.62 -15.88
CA ASP A 196 7.58 9.99 -14.73
C ASP A 196 6.10 9.67 -15.03
N GLU A 197 5.38 9.17 -14.02
CA GLU A 197 3.94 9.02 -14.14
C GLU A 197 3.27 10.40 -14.27
N PRO A 198 2.19 10.53 -15.06
CA PRO A 198 1.44 11.77 -15.16
C PRO A 198 1.07 12.33 -13.78
N TYR A 199 1.24 13.65 -13.60
CA TYR A 199 0.99 14.38 -12.35
C TYR A 199 1.92 14.04 -11.16
N ALA A 200 3.00 13.28 -11.36
CA ALA A 200 3.94 12.96 -10.28
C ALA A 200 4.66 14.20 -9.72
N ALA A 201 5.03 15.15 -10.58
CA ALA A 201 5.65 16.41 -10.17
C ALA A 201 4.68 17.30 -9.41
N GLU A 202 3.42 17.37 -9.85
CA GLU A 202 2.33 18.11 -9.23
C GLU A 202 1.97 17.55 -7.86
N ALA A 203 1.86 16.22 -7.73
CA ALA A 203 1.62 15.56 -6.44
C ALA A 203 2.75 15.85 -5.44
N LEU A 204 4.00 15.78 -5.88
CA LEU A 204 5.16 16.14 -5.06
C LEU A 204 5.13 17.62 -4.66
N ALA A 205 4.85 18.52 -5.59
CA ALA A 205 4.77 19.95 -5.33
C ALA A 205 3.62 20.30 -4.37
N PHE A 206 2.47 19.66 -4.54
CA PHE A 206 1.30 19.82 -3.67
C PHE A 206 1.64 19.45 -2.23
N THR A 207 2.19 18.26 -1.99
CA THR A 207 2.56 17.83 -0.64
C THR A 207 3.63 18.73 -0.02
N ARG A 208 4.59 19.22 -0.81
CA ARG A 208 5.59 20.18 -0.34
C ARG A 208 4.95 21.48 0.13
N LEU A 209 4.02 22.03 -0.64
CA LEU A 209 3.29 23.25 -0.27
C LEU A 209 2.42 23.04 0.98
N GLN A 210 1.87 21.84 1.17
CA GLN A 210 1.00 21.56 2.32
C GLN A 210 1.75 21.27 3.62
N CYS A 211 2.98 20.76 3.61
CA CYS A 211 3.62 20.30 4.85
C CYS A 211 5.15 20.34 4.92
N MET A 212 5.89 20.71 3.87
CA MET A 212 7.37 20.71 3.91
C MET A 212 7.90 21.62 5.03
N GLN A 213 8.79 21.10 5.88
CA GLN A 213 9.37 21.81 7.03
C GLN A 213 8.35 22.33 8.06
N MET A 214 7.12 21.79 8.03
CA MET A 214 6.08 22.10 9.01
C MET A 214 5.97 21.00 10.06
N GLU A 215 5.50 21.41 11.24
CA GLU A 215 5.06 20.48 12.27
C GLU A 215 3.73 19.88 11.87
N VAL A 216 3.62 18.58 12.06
CA VAL A 216 2.48 17.74 11.71
C VAL A 216 2.16 16.82 12.88
N GLU A 217 0.91 16.39 12.94
CA GLU A 217 0.46 15.34 13.86
C GLU A 217 0.30 14.04 13.08
N ILE A 218 0.96 12.99 13.54
CA ILE A 218 0.89 11.66 12.92
C ILE A 218 0.28 10.64 13.86
N ASP A 219 -0.54 9.75 13.32
CA ASP A 219 -0.93 8.50 13.97
C ASP A 219 -0.27 7.35 13.21
N VAL A 220 0.50 6.51 13.89
CA VAL A 220 1.22 5.39 13.26
C VAL A 220 0.42 4.11 13.45
N GLU A 221 0.02 3.49 12.35
CA GLU A 221 -0.82 2.29 12.32
C GLU A 221 0.03 1.02 12.18
N ALA A 222 1.00 1.03 11.26
CA ALA A 222 1.80 -0.14 10.92
C ALA A 222 3.20 0.25 10.42
N VAL A 223 4.04 -0.76 10.19
CA VAL A 223 5.28 -0.62 9.44
C VAL A 223 5.34 -1.71 8.38
N ASP A 224 5.68 -1.34 7.15
CA ASP A 224 5.84 -2.29 6.06
C ASP A 224 7.16 -3.08 6.16
N ASN A 225 7.35 -4.05 5.27
CA ASN A 225 8.57 -4.86 5.24
C ASN A 225 9.82 -4.10 4.77
N THR A 226 9.64 -2.89 4.20
CA THR A 226 10.73 -1.98 3.82
C THR A 226 11.16 -1.06 4.97
N GLY A 227 10.41 -1.05 6.08
CA GLY A 227 10.66 -0.17 7.22
C GLY A 227 9.95 1.19 7.13
N THR A 228 8.98 1.33 6.22
CA THR A 228 8.16 2.55 6.11
C THR A 228 6.97 2.45 7.04
N PHE A 229 6.82 3.46 7.90
CA PHE A 229 5.66 3.59 8.78
C PHE A 229 4.45 4.04 7.99
N LEU A 230 3.30 3.42 8.24
CA LEU A 230 2.03 3.72 7.60
C LEU A 230 1.11 4.39 8.61
N GLY A 231 0.39 5.43 8.19
CA GLY A 231 -0.57 6.07 9.07
C GLY A 231 -1.17 7.37 8.56
N ASN A 232 -1.84 8.10 9.44
CA ASN A 232 -2.48 9.36 9.12
C ASN A 232 -1.56 10.54 9.46
N LEU A 233 -1.59 11.58 8.63
CA LEU A 233 -0.84 12.81 8.85
C LEU A 233 -1.79 13.99 8.73
N ARG A 234 -1.84 14.79 9.80
CA ARG A 234 -2.64 16.02 9.88
C ARG A 234 -1.73 17.22 10.03
N THR A 235 -2.04 18.28 9.30
CA THR A 235 -1.33 19.55 9.46
C THR A 235 -1.82 20.26 10.74
N VAL A 236 -0.92 20.68 11.64
CA VAL A 236 -1.30 21.25 12.95
C VAL A 236 -2.22 22.47 12.81
N ASN A 237 -1.98 23.29 11.78
CA ASN A 237 -2.69 24.57 11.60
C ASN A 237 -4.12 24.40 11.05
N LYS A 238 -4.37 23.38 10.23
CA LYS A 238 -5.67 23.18 9.57
C LYS A 238 -6.42 21.97 10.12
N ARG A 239 -5.73 21.08 10.85
CA ARG A 239 -6.19 19.74 11.25
C ARG A 239 -6.72 18.89 10.10
N VAL A 240 -6.34 19.23 8.86
CA VAL A 240 -6.76 18.53 7.66
C VAL A 240 -5.84 17.32 7.46
N ASN A 241 -6.46 16.17 7.19
CA ASN A 241 -5.75 14.96 6.81
C ASN A 241 -5.17 15.14 5.39
N LEU A 242 -3.84 15.02 5.30
CA LEU A 242 -3.12 15.21 4.03
C LEU A 242 -3.53 14.17 2.98
N ALA A 243 -3.89 12.95 3.41
CA ALA A 243 -4.39 11.90 2.53
C ALA A 243 -5.68 12.35 1.82
N THR A 244 -6.65 12.89 2.57
CA THR A 244 -7.90 13.44 2.03
C THR A 244 -7.61 14.56 1.03
N SER A 245 -6.75 15.53 1.38
CA SER A 245 -6.42 16.65 0.49
C SER A 245 -5.78 16.23 -0.84
N LEU A 246 -4.98 15.15 -0.85
CA LEU A 246 -4.39 14.62 -2.07
C LEU A 246 -5.45 13.97 -2.98
N LEU A 247 -6.40 13.24 -2.39
CA LEU A 247 -7.50 12.61 -3.11
C LEU A 247 -8.46 13.66 -3.68
N GLU A 248 -8.87 14.65 -2.87
CA GLU A 248 -9.73 15.76 -3.31
C GLU A 248 -9.12 16.56 -4.47
N ALA A 249 -7.79 16.72 -4.49
CA ALA A 249 -7.08 17.39 -5.57
C ALA A 249 -6.93 16.53 -6.84
N GLY A 250 -7.35 15.26 -6.81
CA GLY A 250 -7.12 14.30 -7.89
C GLY A 250 -5.65 13.91 -8.08
N LEU A 251 -4.79 14.15 -7.09
CA LEU A 251 -3.33 13.91 -7.15
C LEU A 251 -2.93 12.57 -6.52
N GLY A 252 -3.91 11.79 -6.08
CA GLY A 252 -3.74 10.42 -5.61
C GLY A 252 -5.01 9.62 -5.80
N SER A 253 -4.87 8.31 -5.65
CA SER A 253 -5.96 7.35 -5.60
C SER A 253 -5.88 6.57 -4.30
N LEU A 254 -7.02 6.03 -3.87
CA LEU A 254 -7.06 5.03 -2.84
C LEU A 254 -6.21 3.85 -3.27
N HIS A 255 -5.31 3.43 -2.37
CA HIS A 255 -4.52 2.24 -2.58
C HIS A 255 -5.50 1.07 -2.77
N PRO A 256 -5.38 0.25 -3.83
CA PRO A 256 -6.35 -0.81 -4.11
C PRO A 256 -6.57 -1.84 -2.99
N MET A 257 -5.73 -1.83 -1.96
CA MET A 257 -5.71 -2.76 -0.82
C MET A 257 -6.19 -2.13 0.47
N TYR A 258 -6.48 -0.83 0.43
CA TYR A 258 -7.03 -0.11 1.55
C TYR A 258 -8.48 -0.50 1.73
N ASP A 259 -8.79 -1.11 2.88
CA ASP A 259 -10.15 -1.45 3.24
C ASP A 259 -10.82 -0.21 3.86
N VAL A 260 -11.70 0.41 3.07
CA VAL A 260 -12.46 1.60 3.45
C VAL A 260 -13.32 1.36 4.70
N ASN A 261 -13.79 0.13 4.92
CA ASN A 261 -14.71 -0.18 6.01
C ASN A 261 -14.00 -0.53 7.33
N ARG A 262 -12.74 -0.98 7.26
CA ARG A 262 -11.96 -1.33 8.45
C ARG A 262 -11.20 -0.16 9.07
N ASN A 263 -11.00 0.92 8.30
CA ASN A 263 -10.22 2.07 8.75
C ASN A 263 -11.14 3.25 9.09
N ALA A 264 -10.91 3.91 10.22
CA ALA A 264 -11.76 4.99 10.71
C ALA A 264 -11.92 6.15 9.71
N ASN A 265 -10.85 6.48 8.97
CA ASN A 265 -10.85 7.53 7.96
C ASN A 265 -11.25 7.03 6.56
N GLY A 266 -11.57 5.74 6.42
CA GLY A 266 -11.82 5.12 5.13
C GLY A 266 -12.96 5.77 4.34
N PRO A 267 -14.16 5.94 4.92
CA PRO A 267 -15.29 6.55 4.20
C PRO A 267 -15.00 7.98 3.72
N GLU A 268 -14.26 8.77 4.50
CA GLU A 268 -13.84 10.12 4.13
C GLU A 268 -12.91 10.10 2.89
N LEU A 269 -11.91 9.21 2.89
CA LEU A 269 -11.00 9.07 1.76
C LEU A 269 -11.72 8.58 0.50
N ALA A 270 -12.67 7.64 0.63
CA ALA A 270 -13.47 7.17 -0.50
C ALA A 270 -14.35 8.27 -1.09
N ALA A 271 -14.98 9.09 -0.23
CA ALA A 271 -15.75 10.24 -0.67
C ALA A 271 -14.89 11.27 -1.41
N ALA A 272 -13.69 11.57 -0.89
CA ALA A 272 -12.74 12.48 -1.52
C ALA A 272 -12.28 11.99 -2.92
N GLU A 273 -11.95 10.70 -3.05
CA GLU A 273 -11.59 10.12 -4.35
C GLU A 273 -12.76 10.17 -5.34
N ASN A 274 -13.97 9.80 -4.90
CA ASN A 274 -15.15 9.81 -5.76
C ASN A 274 -15.50 11.21 -6.25
N ALA A 275 -15.36 12.23 -5.40
CA ALA A 275 -15.54 13.63 -5.79
C ALA A 275 -14.53 14.03 -6.89
N ALA A 276 -13.26 13.64 -6.76
CA ALA A 276 -12.24 13.93 -7.76
C ALA A 276 -12.46 13.18 -9.09
N LYS A 277 -12.97 11.94 -9.04
CA LYS A 277 -13.39 11.18 -10.22
C LYS A 277 -14.53 11.86 -10.97
N GLN A 278 -15.60 12.24 -10.25
CA GLN A 278 -16.76 12.92 -10.82
C GLN A 278 -16.38 14.26 -11.46
N ALA A 279 -15.46 14.99 -10.84
CA ALA A 279 -14.93 16.25 -11.38
C ALA A 279 -13.82 16.06 -12.43
N ARG A 280 -13.44 14.81 -12.75
CA ARG A 280 -12.36 14.44 -13.70
C ARG A 280 -11.05 15.20 -13.46
N LEU A 281 -10.66 15.30 -12.20
CA LEU A 281 -9.46 16.05 -11.80
C LEU A 281 -8.19 15.24 -12.04
N LYS A 282 -7.21 15.84 -12.73
CA LYS A 282 -5.82 15.38 -12.82
C LYS A 282 -5.69 13.92 -13.24
N ILE A 283 -5.32 13.00 -12.33
CA ILE A 283 -5.15 11.58 -12.69
C ILE A 283 -6.46 10.97 -13.24
N TRP A 284 -7.60 11.62 -13.00
CA TRP A 284 -8.93 11.23 -13.48
C TRP A 284 -9.38 11.95 -14.76
N GLU A 285 -8.55 12.79 -15.40
CA GLU A 285 -8.92 13.52 -16.62
C GLU A 285 -9.39 12.59 -17.75
N ASN A 286 -8.79 11.40 -17.84
CA ASN A 286 -9.13 10.35 -18.81
C ASN A 286 -9.87 9.16 -18.18
N PHE A 287 -10.49 9.36 -17.01
CA PHE A 287 -11.24 8.30 -16.36
C PHE A 287 -12.46 7.90 -17.21
N VAL A 288 -12.47 6.66 -17.65
CA VAL A 288 -13.62 6.04 -18.30
C VAL A 288 -14.40 5.33 -17.20
N GLU A 289 -15.63 5.78 -16.95
CA GLU A 289 -16.54 5.04 -16.10
C GLU A 289 -16.68 3.62 -16.64
N PRO A 290 -16.51 2.58 -15.81
CA PRO A 290 -16.82 1.22 -16.23
C PRO A 290 -18.23 1.23 -16.80
N VAL A 291 -18.39 0.78 -18.04
CA VAL A 291 -19.70 0.73 -18.69
C VAL A 291 -20.58 -0.16 -17.82
N ALA A 292 -21.49 0.45 -17.08
CA ALA A 292 -22.46 -0.26 -16.28
C ALA A 292 -23.29 -1.10 -17.26
N SER A 293 -23.12 -2.42 -17.23
CA SER A 293 -24.15 -3.33 -17.70
C SER A 293 -25.40 -2.97 -16.91
N SER A 294 -26.37 -2.37 -17.59
CA SER A 294 -27.61 -1.87 -17.03
C SER A 294 -28.35 -2.98 -16.27
N THR A 295 -28.17 -3.02 -14.97
CA THR A 295 -29.22 -3.42 -14.02
C THR A 295 -29.11 -2.43 -12.86
N GLY A 296 -30.15 -1.61 -12.70
CA GLY A 296 -30.28 -0.77 -11.52
C GLY A 296 -30.41 -1.64 -10.29
N ASP A 297 -29.75 -1.28 -9.20
CA ASP A 297 -30.40 -0.39 -8.23
C ASP A 297 -29.40 0.13 -7.20
N ALA A 298 -29.81 1.23 -6.59
CA ALA A 298 -29.06 2.11 -5.72
C ALA A 298 -28.46 1.41 -4.48
N GLU A 299 -27.18 1.70 -4.23
CA GLU A 299 -26.53 1.54 -2.95
C GLU A 299 -27.07 2.61 -1.97
N GLN A 300 -27.91 2.19 -1.03
CA GLN A 300 -28.12 2.92 0.23
C GLN A 300 -27.47 2.12 1.35
N ALA A 301 -26.48 2.74 1.98
CA ALA A 301 -25.96 2.30 3.26
C ALA A 301 -27.05 2.45 4.33
N ALA A 302 -27.35 1.36 5.03
CA ALA A 302 -28.13 1.38 6.26
C ALA A 302 -27.67 0.26 7.20
N GLU A 303 -27.79 0.58 8.49
CA GLU A 303 -27.25 -0.10 9.66
C GLU A 303 -27.84 -1.50 9.92
N THR A 304 -27.15 -2.20 10.82
CA THR A 304 -27.36 -3.55 11.36
C THR A 304 -28.77 -3.90 11.83
N GLU A 305 -29.27 -5.08 11.45
CA GLU A 305 -29.64 -6.25 12.30
C GLU A 305 -30.29 -7.34 11.41
N ASP A 306 -29.83 -8.58 11.54
CA ASP A 306 -30.39 -9.84 11.00
C ASP A 306 -30.84 -9.92 9.52
N GLY A 307 -29.99 -10.54 8.69
CA GLY A 307 -30.49 -11.54 7.71
C GLY A 307 -30.26 -11.34 6.21
N ASN A 308 -29.45 -10.36 5.76
CA ASN A 308 -29.10 -10.31 4.33
C ASN A 308 -27.98 -11.31 3.99
N VAL A 309 -28.19 -12.14 2.97
CA VAL A 309 -27.21 -13.15 2.54
C VAL A 309 -26.17 -12.48 1.68
N GLU A 310 -24.90 -12.58 2.06
CA GLU A 310 -23.80 -12.12 1.22
C GLU A 310 -23.85 -12.89 -0.10
N ALA A 311 -24.03 -12.17 -1.21
CA ALA A 311 -24.01 -12.73 -2.55
C ALA A 311 -23.06 -11.93 -3.45
N PHE A 312 -22.44 -12.59 -4.42
CA PHE A 312 -21.52 -11.98 -5.37
C PHE A 312 -21.45 -12.79 -6.65
N GLU A 313 -21.07 -12.17 -7.76
CA GLU A 313 -20.79 -12.89 -9.01
C GLU A 313 -19.35 -13.41 -9.03
N ALA A 314 -19.15 -14.60 -9.60
CA ALA A 314 -17.83 -15.20 -9.72
C ALA A 314 -17.70 -16.10 -10.96
N THR A 315 -16.47 -16.25 -11.43
CA THR A 315 -16.09 -17.21 -12.48
C THR A 315 -15.32 -18.36 -11.84
N ALA A 316 -15.69 -19.60 -12.17
CA ALA A 316 -14.97 -20.78 -11.73
C ALA A 316 -13.64 -20.92 -12.47
N MET A 317 -12.55 -21.13 -11.72
CA MET A 317 -11.20 -21.25 -12.26
C MET A 317 -10.72 -22.70 -12.25
N MET A 318 -10.96 -23.41 -11.14
CA MET A 318 -10.53 -24.79 -10.98
C MET A 318 -11.52 -25.55 -10.13
N VAL A 319 -11.90 -26.75 -10.57
CA VAL A 319 -12.58 -27.75 -9.74
C VAL A 319 -11.53 -28.67 -9.14
N VAL A 320 -11.56 -28.82 -7.81
CA VAL A 320 -10.63 -29.67 -7.05
C VAL A 320 -11.20 -31.08 -6.88
N ASP A 321 -12.49 -31.16 -6.55
CA ASP A 321 -13.27 -32.39 -6.39
C ASP A 321 -14.75 -32.09 -6.66
N GLY A 322 -15.64 -33.07 -6.53
CA GLY A 322 -17.09 -32.90 -6.78
C GLY A 322 -17.83 -31.92 -5.87
N SER A 323 -17.15 -31.28 -4.91
CA SER A 323 -17.72 -30.26 -4.01
C SER A 323 -16.87 -28.99 -3.89
N THR A 324 -15.57 -29.07 -4.16
CA THR A 324 -14.61 -28.00 -3.88
C THR A 324 -14.11 -27.38 -5.18
N LEU A 325 -14.10 -26.05 -5.23
CA LEU A 325 -13.62 -25.29 -6.38
C LEU A 325 -12.97 -23.96 -5.95
N TYR A 326 -12.17 -23.40 -6.84
CA TYR A 326 -11.63 -22.04 -6.73
C TYR A 326 -12.31 -21.12 -7.72
N VAL A 327 -12.65 -19.92 -7.26
CA VAL A 327 -13.34 -18.91 -8.07
C VAL A 327 -12.64 -17.56 -8.01
N HIS A 328 -12.82 -16.75 -9.05
CA HIS A 328 -12.54 -15.31 -9.03
C HIS A 328 -13.84 -14.54 -8.86
N ARG A 329 -13.89 -13.65 -7.88
CA ARG A 329 -15.02 -12.74 -7.73
C ARG A 329 -14.99 -11.67 -8.83
N ALA A 330 -16.14 -11.39 -9.44
CA ALA A 330 -16.26 -10.37 -10.48
C ALA A 330 -15.84 -8.98 -9.96
N ASP A 331 -16.16 -8.65 -8.71
CA ASP A 331 -15.79 -7.40 -8.04
C ASP A 331 -14.27 -7.24 -7.81
N LYS A 332 -13.47 -8.28 -8.04
CA LYS A 332 -12.00 -8.26 -7.96
C LYS A 332 -11.31 -8.38 -9.31
N LYS A 333 -12.04 -8.39 -10.43
CA LYS A 333 -11.46 -8.53 -11.78
C LYS A 333 -10.40 -7.46 -12.06
N ALA A 334 -10.67 -6.19 -11.78
CA ALA A 334 -9.69 -5.11 -11.99
C ALA A 334 -8.38 -5.32 -11.20
N ARG A 335 -8.45 -5.98 -10.04
CA ARG A 335 -7.28 -6.31 -9.22
C ARG A 335 -6.47 -7.45 -9.83
N LEU A 336 -7.14 -8.44 -10.41
CA LEU A 336 -6.48 -9.51 -11.18
C LEU A 336 -5.78 -8.93 -12.41
N ASP A 337 -6.48 -8.11 -13.20
CA ASP A 337 -5.93 -7.47 -14.40
C ASP A 337 -4.68 -6.63 -14.06
N TRP A 338 -4.74 -5.85 -12.97
CA TRP A 338 -3.59 -5.09 -12.48
C TRP A 338 -2.41 -5.99 -12.09
N LEU A 339 -2.67 -7.07 -11.35
CA LEU A 339 -1.62 -7.98 -10.89
C LEU A 339 -0.90 -8.64 -12.08
N VAL A 340 -1.66 -9.11 -13.06
CA VAL A 340 -1.13 -9.70 -14.30
C VAL A 340 -0.25 -8.67 -15.02
N GLY A 341 -0.75 -7.44 -15.22
CA GLY A 341 0.02 -6.37 -15.85
C GLY A 341 1.30 -5.98 -15.09
N GLN A 342 1.30 -6.02 -13.75
CA GLN A 342 2.53 -5.80 -12.97
C GLN A 342 3.53 -6.94 -13.18
N LEU A 343 3.09 -8.19 -13.12
CA LEU A 343 3.96 -9.36 -13.30
C LEU A 343 4.61 -9.38 -14.69
N GLU A 344 3.85 -9.02 -15.73
CA GLU A 344 4.37 -8.84 -17.08
C GLU A 344 5.39 -7.69 -17.16
N GLY A 345 5.07 -6.54 -16.56
CA GLY A 345 5.92 -5.34 -16.54
C GLY A 345 7.26 -5.51 -15.83
N LEU A 346 7.39 -6.50 -14.92
CA LEU A 346 8.65 -6.81 -14.24
C LEU A 346 9.71 -7.43 -15.16
N GLY A 347 9.33 -7.92 -16.35
CA GLY A 347 10.29 -8.48 -17.32
C GLY A 347 11.09 -9.67 -16.77
N LEU A 348 10.47 -10.48 -15.91
CA LEU A 348 11.10 -11.60 -15.23
C LEU A 348 11.64 -12.64 -16.23
N LYS A 349 12.84 -13.17 -15.96
CA LYS A 349 13.52 -14.17 -16.79
C LYS A 349 13.78 -15.45 -15.99
N GLU A 350 13.75 -16.58 -16.69
CA GLU A 350 14.16 -17.86 -16.11
C GLU A 350 15.64 -17.83 -15.73
N ALA A 351 15.98 -18.51 -14.64
CA ALA A 351 17.35 -18.64 -14.21
C ALA A 351 18.12 -19.63 -15.12
N PRO A 352 19.43 -19.42 -15.36
CA PRO A 352 20.26 -20.42 -16.04
C PRO A 352 20.27 -21.74 -15.27
N ALA A 353 20.24 -22.86 -16.00
CA ALA A 353 20.23 -24.21 -15.42
C ALA A 353 21.44 -24.54 -14.52
N THR A 354 22.52 -23.75 -14.60
CA THR A 354 23.80 -23.97 -13.91
C THR A 354 23.98 -23.23 -12.58
N GLY A 355 22.95 -22.56 -12.04
CA GLY A 355 23.02 -22.02 -10.68
C GLY A 355 21.98 -20.93 -10.41
N GLY A 356 20.86 -21.30 -9.80
CA GLY A 356 19.79 -20.38 -9.44
C GLY A 356 20.14 -19.50 -8.23
N LEU A 357 19.90 -18.18 -8.35
CA LEU A 357 19.95 -17.25 -7.22
C LEU A 357 18.84 -17.51 -6.18
N TYR A 358 17.76 -18.21 -6.55
CA TYR A 358 16.64 -18.51 -5.68
C TYR A 358 16.71 -19.95 -5.16
N LYS A 359 16.72 -20.11 -3.83
CA LYS A 359 16.62 -21.41 -3.16
C LYS A 359 15.19 -21.58 -2.65
N PRO A 360 14.37 -22.46 -3.26
CA PRO A 360 12.99 -22.65 -2.84
C PRO A 360 12.93 -23.32 -1.46
N SER A 361 11.96 -22.92 -0.65
CA SER A 361 11.67 -23.51 0.66
C SER A 361 10.17 -23.65 0.84
N VAL A 362 9.71 -24.78 1.38
CA VAL A 362 8.27 -25.02 1.63
C VAL A 362 7.66 -23.88 2.45
N GLY A 363 6.54 -23.34 1.97
CA GLY A 363 5.84 -22.20 2.53
C GLY A 363 6.27 -20.83 1.99
N ALA A 364 7.43 -20.73 1.33
CA ALA A 364 7.89 -19.47 0.75
C ALA A 364 7.03 -19.04 -0.44
N LEU A 365 6.85 -17.73 -0.55
CA LEU A 365 6.24 -17.11 -1.72
C LEU A 365 7.29 -16.84 -2.80
N CYS A 366 6.89 -17.04 -4.05
CA CYS A 366 7.73 -16.86 -5.23
C CYS A 366 6.90 -16.35 -6.41
N CYS A 367 7.58 -15.89 -7.46
CA CYS A 367 7.00 -15.92 -8.79
C CYS A 367 7.36 -17.26 -9.43
N SER A 368 6.39 -17.92 -10.06
CA SER A 368 6.58 -19.17 -10.80
C SER A 368 6.09 -18.96 -12.23
N ARG A 369 6.85 -19.47 -13.21
CA ARG A 369 6.47 -19.40 -14.61
C ARG A 369 5.64 -20.63 -14.97
N PHE A 370 4.34 -20.43 -15.17
CA PHE A 370 3.40 -21.52 -15.43
C PHE A 370 3.75 -22.28 -16.71
N THR A 371 3.61 -23.60 -16.71
CA THR A 371 4.12 -24.44 -17.80
C THR A 371 3.26 -24.39 -19.06
N GLU A 372 1.97 -24.10 -18.94
CA GLU A 372 1.01 -24.13 -20.05
C GLU A 372 1.11 -22.91 -20.97
N ASP A 373 1.24 -21.71 -20.40
CA ASP A 373 1.27 -20.45 -21.15
C ASP A 373 2.61 -19.70 -21.07
N ASN A 374 3.55 -20.19 -20.27
CA ASN A 374 4.85 -19.56 -20.03
C ASN A 374 4.77 -18.13 -19.47
N GLN A 375 3.70 -17.78 -18.77
CA GLN A 375 3.55 -16.51 -18.06
C GLN A 375 3.95 -16.63 -16.59
N TRP A 376 4.25 -15.50 -15.95
CA TRP A 376 4.66 -15.45 -14.55
C TRP A 376 3.47 -15.19 -13.63
N TYR A 377 3.40 -15.98 -12.56
CA TYR A 377 2.33 -15.93 -11.57
C TYR A 377 2.88 -15.93 -10.16
N ARG A 378 2.09 -15.44 -9.21
CA ARG A 378 2.43 -15.58 -7.80
C ARG A 378 2.10 -16.99 -7.33
N ALA A 379 3.06 -17.56 -6.63
CA ALA A 379 3.00 -18.92 -6.19
C ALA A 379 3.52 -19.05 -4.75
N ARG A 380 3.12 -20.14 -4.11
CA ARG A 380 3.69 -20.59 -2.84
C ARG A 380 4.25 -21.99 -3.04
N VAL A 381 5.48 -22.22 -2.59
CA VAL A 381 6.07 -23.56 -2.59
C VAL A 381 5.33 -24.43 -1.57
N THR A 382 4.78 -25.55 -2.01
CA THR A 382 4.01 -26.48 -1.16
C THR A 382 4.77 -27.78 -0.87
N ALA A 383 5.62 -28.23 -1.79
CA ALA A 383 6.48 -29.38 -1.61
C ALA A 383 7.78 -29.26 -2.42
N LEU A 384 8.79 -30.01 -1.98
CA LEU A 384 10.07 -30.15 -2.66
C LEU A 384 10.37 -31.63 -2.81
N SER A 385 10.89 -32.01 -3.97
CA SER A 385 11.53 -33.31 -4.17
C SER A 385 12.76 -33.47 -3.27
N PRO A 386 13.17 -34.70 -2.91
CA PRO A 386 14.31 -34.93 -2.02
C PRO A 386 15.64 -34.33 -2.51
N ASP A 387 15.81 -34.21 -3.82
CA ASP A 387 16.97 -33.62 -4.49
C ASP A 387 16.80 -32.13 -4.83
N CYS A 388 15.67 -31.52 -4.44
CA CYS A 388 15.27 -30.16 -4.75
C CYS A 388 15.23 -29.81 -6.25
N SER A 389 15.20 -30.82 -7.13
CA SER A 389 15.17 -30.60 -8.59
C SER A 389 13.77 -30.20 -9.08
N GLN A 390 12.74 -30.77 -8.46
CA GLN A 390 11.34 -30.50 -8.69
C GLN A 390 10.70 -29.81 -7.48
N VAL A 391 9.89 -28.81 -7.77
CA VAL A 391 9.19 -27.97 -6.79
C VAL A 391 7.71 -28.01 -7.10
N THR A 392 6.89 -28.35 -6.11
CA THR A 392 5.44 -28.19 -6.22
C THR A 392 5.06 -26.82 -5.73
N VAL A 393 4.31 -26.08 -6.55
CA VAL A 393 3.82 -24.74 -6.25
C VAL A 393 2.29 -24.70 -6.29
N PHE A 394 1.71 -23.85 -5.44
CA PHE A 394 0.29 -23.49 -5.46
C PHE A 394 0.16 -22.04 -5.94
N TYR A 395 -0.59 -21.82 -7.00
CA TYR A 395 -0.87 -20.50 -7.57
C TYR A 395 -1.93 -19.80 -6.73
N VAL A 396 -1.47 -18.92 -5.85
CA VAL A 396 -2.30 -18.26 -4.83
C VAL A 396 -3.43 -17.42 -5.41
N ASP A 397 -3.31 -17.00 -6.66
CA ASP A 397 -4.32 -16.20 -7.35
C ASP A 397 -5.26 -17.01 -8.22
N PHE A 398 -4.99 -18.29 -8.50
CA PHE A 398 -5.78 -19.11 -9.42
C PHE A 398 -6.30 -20.42 -8.81
N GLY A 399 -5.66 -20.90 -7.73
CA GLY A 399 -6.09 -22.09 -6.99
C GLY A 399 -5.51 -23.40 -7.51
N ASN A 400 -4.84 -23.40 -8.67
CA ASN A 400 -4.18 -24.56 -9.22
C ASN A 400 -2.79 -24.81 -8.62
N SER A 401 -2.31 -26.05 -8.75
CA SER A 401 -0.95 -26.44 -8.38
C SER A 401 -0.25 -27.14 -9.53
N GLU A 402 1.07 -27.04 -9.59
CA GLU A 402 1.88 -27.83 -10.52
C GLU A 402 3.23 -28.18 -9.90
N THR A 403 3.88 -29.20 -10.46
CA THR A 403 5.26 -29.57 -10.10
C THR A 403 6.17 -29.25 -11.28
N LEU A 404 7.20 -28.44 -11.04
CA LEU A 404 8.11 -27.97 -12.08
C LEU A 404 9.54 -27.74 -11.57
N SER A 405 10.46 -27.49 -12.50
CA SER A 405 11.87 -27.23 -12.20
C SER A 405 12.05 -25.94 -11.39
N ALA A 406 12.92 -25.97 -10.38
CA ALA A 406 13.30 -24.79 -9.61
C ALA A 406 13.81 -23.61 -10.48
N ALA A 407 14.28 -23.86 -11.71
CA ALA A 407 14.72 -22.83 -12.66
C ALA A 407 13.58 -21.90 -13.13
N ARG A 408 12.31 -22.33 -13.02
CA ARG A 408 11.13 -21.53 -13.35
C ARG A 408 10.60 -20.72 -12.16
N LEU A 409 11.32 -20.71 -11.04
CA LEU A 409 11.00 -19.91 -9.86
C LEU A 409 11.94 -18.72 -9.75
N THR A 410 11.41 -17.61 -9.26
CA THR A 410 12.20 -16.46 -8.82
C THR A 410 11.60 -15.87 -7.54
N THR A 411 12.38 -15.04 -6.85
CA THR A 411 11.90 -14.31 -5.67
C THR A 411 10.68 -13.49 -6.01
N LEU A 412 9.67 -13.49 -5.13
CA LEU A 412 8.51 -12.63 -5.28
C LEU A 412 8.94 -11.16 -5.18
N ASP A 413 8.63 -10.36 -6.20
CA ASP A 413 8.93 -8.93 -6.16
C ASP A 413 8.05 -8.22 -5.11
N PRO A 414 8.61 -7.31 -4.28
CA PRO A 414 7.84 -6.60 -3.26
C PRO A 414 6.62 -5.85 -3.78
N SER A 415 6.65 -5.34 -5.02
CA SER A 415 5.54 -4.62 -5.67
C SER A 415 4.29 -5.49 -5.85
N VAL A 416 4.46 -6.81 -5.96
CA VAL A 416 3.37 -7.79 -6.12
C VAL A 416 3.23 -8.71 -4.89
N SER A 417 3.77 -8.32 -3.74
CA SER A 417 3.68 -9.11 -2.50
C SER A 417 2.24 -9.45 -2.08
N LEU A 418 2.04 -10.45 -1.20
CA LEU A 418 0.70 -10.75 -0.67
C LEU A 418 0.13 -9.66 0.23
N GLN A 419 1.01 -8.81 0.81
CA GLN A 419 0.59 -7.62 1.54
C GLN A 419 0.19 -6.49 0.58
N ALA A 420 0.83 -6.47 -0.60
CA ALA A 420 0.30 -5.77 -1.74
C ALA A 420 -1.02 -6.50 -2.13
N CYS A 421 -1.07 -7.36 -3.13
CA CYS A 421 -2.36 -7.96 -3.51
C CYS A 421 -2.66 -9.21 -2.64
N PRO A 422 -3.75 -9.30 -1.84
CA PRO A 422 -4.11 -10.57 -1.20
C PRO A 422 -4.35 -11.67 -2.25
N PRO A 423 -4.25 -12.96 -1.90
CA PRO A 423 -4.60 -14.05 -2.80
C PRO A 423 -5.99 -13.82 -3.43
N LEU A 424 -6.07 -13.91 -4.75
CA LEU A 424 -7.30 -13.65 -5.50
C LEU A 424 -8.16 -14.91 -5.71
N ALA A 425 -7.59 -16.10 -5.56
CA ALA A 425 -8.36 -17.34 -5.59
C ALA A 425 -9.16 -17.48 -4.30
N VAL A 426 -10.48 -17.53 -4.44
CA VAL A 426 -11.39 -17.81 -3.32
C VAL A 426 -11.71 -19.29 -3.32
N LYS A 427 -11.40 -19.99 -2.23
CA LYS A 427 -11.77 -21.40 -2.07
C LYS A 427 -13.24 -21.49 -1.68
N CYS A 428 -14.01 -22.21 -2.47
CA CYS A 428 -15.42 -22.48 -2.26
C CYS A 428 -15.66 -23.98 -2.06
N GLN A 429 -16.65 -24.32 -1.25
CA GLN A 429 -17.19 -25.66 -1.14
C GLN A 429 -18.71 -25.61 -1.21
N LEU A 430 -19.31 -26.52 -1.98
CA LEU A 430 -20.76 -26.59 -2.13
C LEU A 430 -21.43 -26.86 -0.77
N ALA A 431 -22.24 -25.90 -0.32
CA ALA A 431 -22.97 -25.99 0.92
C ALA A 431 -23.99 -27.13 0.87
N TYR A 432 -24.29 -27.67 2.05
CA TYR A 432 -25.39 -28.63 2.27
C TYR A 432 -25.25 -30.00 1.59
N LEU A 433 -24.13 -30.29 0.92
CA LEU A 433 -23.90 -31.59 0.27
C LEU A 433 -22.87 -32.44 1.01
N LYS A 434 -23.00 -33.76 0.89
CA LYS A 434 -21.94 -34.78 1.09
C LYS A 434 -21.73 -35.43 -0.28
N VAL A 435 -20.52 -35.29 -0.81
CA VAL A 435 -20.13 -35.75 -2.15
C VAL A 435 -19.08 -36.84 -1.99
N PRO A 436 -19.12 -37.93 -2.79
CA PRO A 436 -18.05 -38.93 -2.79
C PRO A 436 -16.69 -38.29 -3.08
N SER A 437 -15.68 -38.70 -2.33
CA SER A 437 -14.30 -38.31 -2.55
C SER A 437 -13.77 -38.91 -3.86
N LEU A 438 -12.72 -38.33 -4.45
CA LEU A 438 -12.20 -38.73 -5.77
C LEU A 438 -11.79 -40.22 -5.87
N ASN A 439 -11.54 -40.88 -4.74
CA ASN A 439 -11.16 -42.28 -4.65
C ASN A 439 -12.33 -43.23 -4.32
N GLU A 440 -13.53 -42.69 -4.10
CA GLU A 440 -14.77 -43.46 -3.91
C GLU A 440 -15.53 -43.57 -5.25
N ASP A 441 -16.43 -44.55 -5.32
CA ASP A 441 -17.32 -44.72 -6.47
C ASP A 441 -18.10 -43.42 -6.74
N PHE A 442 -18.17 -43.02 -8.01
CA PHE A 442 -18.81 -41.78 -8.48
C PHE A 442 -18.12 -40.47 -8.08
N GLY A 443 -16.99 -40.51 -7.40
CA GLY A 443 -16.25 -39.29 -7.01
C GLY A 443 -15.66 -38.53 -8.20
N MET A 444 -15.09 -39.25 -9.17
CA MET A 444 -14.58 -38.63 -10.40
C MET A 444 -15.73 -38.07 -11.25
N GLU A 445 -16.81 -38.82 -11.37
CA GLU A 445 -18.02 -38.42 -12.09
C GLU A 445 -18.65 -37.17 -11.47
N ALA A 446 -18.69 -37.06 -10.15
CA ALA A 446 -19.13 -35.86 -9.45
C ALA A 446 -18.24 -34.64 -9.76
N ALA A 447 -16.91 -34.82 -9.79
CA ALA A 447 -15.97 -33.76 -10.14
C ALA A 447 -16.10 -33.32 -11.61
N THR A 448 -16.25 -34.28 -12.54
CA THR A 448 -16.47 -34.00 -13.97
C THR A 448 -17.79 -33.26 -14.17
N ALA A 449 -18.88 -33.74 -13.56
CA ALA A 449 -20.18 -33.08 -13.67
C ALA A 449 -20.15 -31.65 -13.10
N LEU A 450 -19.51 -31.45 -11.94
CA LEU A 450 -19.33 -30.11 -11.38
C LEU A 450 -18.55 -29.21 -12.36
N SER A 451 -17.44 -29.71 -12.92
CA SER A 451 -16.64 -28.99 -13.92
C SER A 451 -17.48 -28.59 -15.14
N GLU A 452 -18.25 -29.50 -15.71
CA GLU A 452 -19.12 -29.23 -16.87
C GLU A 452 -20.20 -28.19 -16.56
N MET A 453 -20.74 -28.18 -15.33
CA MET A 453 -21.77 -27.22 -14.92
C MET A 453 -21.25 -25.80 -14.68
N VAL A 454 -19.97 -25.64 -14.36
CA VAL A 454 -19.40 -24.33 -13.98
C VAL A 454 -18.44 -23.76 -15.01
N PHE A 455 -17.92 -24.59 -15.92
CA PHE A 455 -16.92 -24.18 -16.90
C PHE A 455 -17.49 -23.14 -17.87
N GLY A 456 -16.80 -22.00 -17.98
CA GLY A 456 -17.19 -20.92 -18.89
C GLY A 456 -18.39 -20.09 -18.44
N CYS A 457 -18.98 -20.37 -17.28
CA CYS A 457 -20.13 -19.65 -16.75
C CYS A 457 -19.72 -18.56 -15.74
N THR A 458 -20.46 -17.45 -15.75
CA THR A 458 -20.49 -16.49 -14.63
C THR A 458 -21.60 -16.90 -13.69
N LEU A 459 -21.24 -17.21 -12.44
CA LEU A 459 -22.15 -17.76 -11.44
C LEU A 459 -22.50 -16.70 -10.41
N ALA A 460 -23.78 -16.61 -10.06
CA ALA A 460 -24.21 -15.97 -8.83
C ALA A 460 -23.86 -16.89 -7.65
N VAL A 461 -23.02 -16.42 -6.75
CA VAL A 461 -22.58 -17.14 -5.55
C VAL A 461 -23.36 -16.61 -4.36
N ARG A 462 -24.07 -17.50 -3.68
CA ARG A 462 -24.74 -17.19 -2.41
C ARG A 462 -23.95 -17.80 -1.25
N LEU A 463 -23.51 -16.97 -0.31
CA LEU A 463 -22.72 -17.41 0.83
C LEU A 463 -23.62 -17.98 1.94
N GLU A 464 -23.39 -19.24 2.30
CA GLU A 464 -24.15 -19.97 3.32
C GLU A 464 -23.39 -20.04 4.66
N GLY A 465 -22.07 -19.89 4.62
CA GLY A 465 -21.22 -19.91 5.80
C GLY A 465 -19.74 -19.81 5.45
N ARG A 466 -18.90 -19.75 6.49
CA ARG A 466 -17.44 -19.75 6.35
C ARG A 466 -16.87 -20.80 7.29
N GLU A 467 -15.94 -21.59 6.77
CA GLU A 467 -15.17 -22.53 7.57
C GLU A 467 -13.72 -22.01 7.65
N ALA A 468 -13.21 -21.88 8.87
CA ALA A 468 -11.84 -21.44 9.09
C ALA A 468 -10.87 -22.37 8.34
N ALA A 469 -9.88 -21.81 7.67
CA ALA A 469 -8.94 -22.58 6.87
C ALA A 469 -8.24 -23.67 7.72
N ALA A 470 -8.54 -24.94 7.46
CA ALA A 470 -7.81 -26.07 8.05
C ALA A 470 -6.46 -26.36 7.35
N GLY A 471 -6.16 -25.65 6.24
CA GLY A 471 -4.99 -25.88 5.41
C GLY A 471 -3.76 -25.05 5.80
N LYS A 472 -2.57 -25.66 5.71
CA LYS A 472 -1.28 -24.99 5.99
C LYS A 472 -0.94 -23.85 5.02
N TRP A 473 -1.45 -23.84 3.79
CA TRP A 473 -0.88 -23.03 2.71
C TRP A 473 -1.90 -22.31 1.80
N GLY A 474 -2.61 -21.30 2.32
CA GLY A 474 -3.24 -20.23 1.51
C GLY A 474 -4.58 -20.58 0.85
N GLY A 475 -5.50 -19.60 0.83
CA GLY A 475 -6.87 -19.71 0.32
C GLY A 475 -7.90 -18.89 1.10
N GLY A 476 -7.52 -18.41 2.30
CA GLY A 476 -8.48 -17.80 3.23
C GLY A 476 -9.45 -18.84 3.80
N ASP A 477 -10.46 -18.37 4.51
CA ASP A 477 -11.56 -19.23 4.96
C ASP A 477 -12.22 -19.90 3.75
N THR A 478 -12.59 -21.19 3.89
CA THR A 478 -13.39 -21.87 2.87
C THR A 478 -14.81 -21.30 2.91
N MET A 479 -15.27 -20.78 1.79
CA MET A 479 -16.62 -20.25 1.66
C MET A 479 -17.58 -21.41 1.37
N LEU A 480 -18.57 -21.62 2.23
CA LEU A 480 -19.65 -22.59 1.97
C LEU A 480 -20.70 -21.89 1.10
N VAL A 481 -20.94 -22.40 -0.10
CA VAL A 481 -21.70 -21.66 -1.13
C VAL A 481 -22.81 -22.47 -1.79
N THR A 482 -23.87 -21.77 -2.18
CA THR A 482 -24.83 -22.23 -3.19
C THR A 482 -24.50 -21.51 -4.49
N LEU A 483 -24.22 -22.25 -5.56
CA LEU A 483 -23.90 -21.68 -6.87
C LEU A 483 -25.14 -21.65 -7.77
N ILE A 484 -25.41 -20.51 -8.37
CA ILE A 484 -26.57 -20.26 -9.22
C ILE A 484 -26.05 -19.85 -10.59
N ASP A 485 -26.42 -20.63 -11.59
CA ASP A 485 -26.27 -20.28 -13.00
C ASP A 485 -27.56 -19.57 -13.44
N ALA A 486 -27.43 -18.38 -14.04
CA ALA A 486 -28.56 -17.54 -14.42
C ALA A 486 -29.45 -18.21 -15.48
N ASP A 487 -28.87 -19.08 -16.31
CA ASP A 487 -29.58 -19.78 -17.39
C ASP A 487 -30.18 -21.12 -16.93
N ALA A 488 -29.90 -21.54 -15.68
CA ALA A 488 -30.37 -22.80 -15.14
C ALA A 488 -31.60 -22.61 -14.23
N SER A 489 -32.56 -23.56 -14.33
CA SER A 489 -33.74 -23.58 -13.46
C SER A 489 -33.46 -24.00 -12.02
N ALA A 490 -32.25 -24.52 -11.74
CA ALA A 490 -31.83 -25.00 -10.44
C ALA A 490 -30.35 -24.69 -10.18
N SER A 491 -30.00 -24.49 -8.90
CA SER A 491 -28.61 -24.32 -8.46
C SER A 491 -27.74 -25.51 -8.84
N VAL A 492 -26.44 -25.29 -9.02
CA VAL A 492 -25.45 -26.37 -9.27
C VAL A 492 -25.52 -27.43 -8.16
N ASN A 493 -25.69 -27.00 -6.91
CA ASN A 493 -25.84 -27.90 -5.76
C ASN A 493 -27.01 -28.88 -5.95
N ALA A 494 -28.19 -28.38 -6.34
CA ALA A 494 -29.37 -29.19 -6.57
C ALA A 494 -29.22 -30.11 -7.79
N ARG A 495 -28.57 -29.64 -8.86
CA ARG A 495 -28.32 -30.44 -10.08
C ARG A 495 -27.40 -31.62 -9.83
N LEU A 496 -26.37 -31.48 -8.99
CA LEU A 496 -25.52 -32.60 -8.58
C LEU A 496 -26.30 -33.66 -7.77
N VAL A 497 -27.20 -33.21 -6.90
CA VAL A 497 -28.10 -34.12 -6.15
C VAL A 497 -29.06 -34.83 -7.09
N GLU A 498 -29.65 -34.12 -8.05
CA GLU A 498 -30.56 -34.70 -9.05
C GLU A 498 -29.87 -35.73 -9.95
N ALA A 499 -28.59 -35.53 -10.26
CA ALA A 499 -27.78 -36.48 -11.01
C ALA A 499 -27.37 -37.73 -10.20
N GLY A 500 -27.70 -37.78 -8.90
CA GLY A 500 -27.28 -38.86 -8.00
C GLY A 500 -25.78 -38.86 -7.68
N LEU A 501 -25.11 -37.70 -7.83
CA LEU A 501 -23.67 -37.53 -7.60
C LEU A 501 -23.37 -36.89 -6.23
N ALA A 502 -24.40 -36.49 -5.50
CA ALA A 502 -24.30 -35.94 -4.15
C ALA A 502 -25.53 -36.28 -3.32
N ARG A 503 -25.38 -36.32 -1.99
CA ARG A 503 -26.49 -36.40 -1.04
C ARG A 503 -26.58 -35.16 -0.16
N VAL A 504 -27.79 -34.80 0.25
CA VAL A 504 -28.08 -33.66 1.13
C VAL A 504 -27.66 -34.01 2.56
N LYS A 505 -26.80 -33.19 3.15
CA LYS A 505 -26.32 -33.35 4.52
C LYS A 505 -27.36 -32.89 5.54
N LYS A 506 -27.35 -33.48 6.73
CA LYS A 506 -28.15 -32.98 7.86
C LYS A 506 -27.56 -31.65 8.35
N VAL A 507 -28.38 -30.61 8.37
CA VAL A 507 -27.96 -29.24 8.69
C VAL A 507 -28.63 -28.74 9.96
N ARG A 508 -27.94 -27.87 10.70
CA ARG A 508 -28.48 -27.18 11.88
C ARG A 508 -28.85 -25.74 11.49
N GLY A 509 -29.94 -25.22 12.06
CA GLY A 509 -30.42 -23.86 11.83
C GLY A 509 -31.60 -23.80 10.86
N LYS A 510 -32.59 -22.96 11.17
CA LYS A 510 -33.88 -22.90 10.45
C LYS A 510 -33.72 -22.60 8.96
N ARG A 511 -32.88 -21.63 8.60
CA ARG A 511 -32.65 -21.22 7.20
C ARG A 511 -31.94 -22.29 6.38
N ALA A 512 -30.85 -22.84 6.90
CA ALA A 512 -30.11 -23.93 6.26
C ALA A 512 -31.01 -25.15 6.05
N ALA A 513 -31.87 -25.46 7.03
CA ALA A 513 -32.84 -26.54 6.92
C ALA A 513 -33.83 -26.32 5.77
N VAL A 514 -34.36 -25.11 5.57
CA VAL A 514 -35.28 -24.82 4.45
C VAL A 514 -34.60 -25.03 3.09
N VAL A 515 -33.37 -24.55 2.92
CA VAL A 515 -32.62 -24.71 1.65
C VAL A 515 -32.28 -26.19 1.40
N ALA A 516 -31.82 -26.91 2.44
CA ALA A 516 -31.53 -28.33 2.35
C ALA A 516 -32.80 -29.16 2.08
N GLU A 517 -33.94 -28.82 2.68
CA GLU A 517 -35.22 -29.50 2.45
C GLU A 517 -35.66 -29.38 0.99
N GLY A 518 -35.49 -28.21 0.37
CA GLY A 518 -35.77 -28.01 -1.05
C GLY A 518 -34.93 -28.88 -1.98
N MET A 519 -33.74 -29.33 -1.55
CA MET A 519 -32.91 -30.26 -2.31
C MET A 519 -33.28 -31.74 -2.11
N LYS A 520 -34.04 -32.09 -1.06
CA LYS A 520 -34.43 -33.48 -0.83
C LYS A 520 -35.36 -34.05 -1.91
N GLU A 521 -36.19 -33.21 -2.52
CA GLU A 521 -37.03 -33.63 -3.64
C GLU A 521 -36.19 -34.11 -4.83
N PHE A 522 -35.09 -33.42 -5.14
CA PHE A 522 -34.14 -33.84 -6.17
C PHE A 522 -33.45 -35.15 -5.79
N GLN A 523 -33.10 -35.33 -4.51
CA GLN A 523 -32.48 -36.56 -4.02
C GLN A 523 -33.41 -37.77 -4.14
N GLU A 524 -34.68 -37.62 -3.76
CA GLU A 524 -35.67 -38.69 -3.87
C GLU A 524 -35.93 -39.08 -5.33
N ARG A 525 -35.90 -38.13 -6.28
CA ARG A 525 -35.96 -38.43 -7.72
C ARG A 525 -34.74 -39.26 -8.16
N ALA A 526 -33.53 -38.85 -7.81
CA ALA A 526 -32.31 -39.59 -8.14
C ALA A 526 -32.32 -41.02 -7.57
N ARG A 527 -32.80 -41.16 -6.33
CA ARG A 527 -32.93 -42.45 -5.62
C ARG A 527 -33.95 -43.37 -6.29
N GLN A 528 -35.15 -42.88 -6.63
CA GLN A 528 -36.19 -43.67 -7.31
C GLN A 528 -35.74 -44.14 -8.70
N GLN A 529 -34.97 -43.31 -9.40
CA GLN A 529 -34.42 -43.63 -10.72
C GLN A 529 -33.11 -44.44 -10.66
N ARG A 530 -32.59 -44.71 -9.45
CA ARG A 530 -31.34 -45.45 -9.23
C ARG A 530 -30.13 -44.85 -9.96
N LEU A 531 -30.03 -43.53 -9.97
CA LEU A 531 -28.94 -42.81 -10.65
C LEU A 531 -27.65 -42.88 -9.82
N CYS A 532 -26.53 -43.14 -10.49
CA CYS A 532 -25.17 -43.07 -9.94
C CYS A 532 -25.05 -43.75 -8.56
N MET A 533 -24.79 -42.99 -7.48
CA MET A 533 -24.57 -43.55 -6.15
C MET A 533 -25.74 -44.40 -5.61
N TRP A 534 -26.94 -44.26 -6.19
CA TRP A 534 -28.14 -45.00 -5.81
C TRP A 534 -28.35 -46.32 -6.58
N GLN A 535 -27.44 -46.69 -7.49
CA GLN A 535 -27.64 -47.86 -8.37
C GLN A 535 -27.71 -49.21 -7.62
N TYR A 536 -27.08 -49.30 -6.44
CA TYR A 536 -27.02 -50.51 -5.63
C TYR A 536 -27.96 -50.51 -4.42
N GLY A 537 -28.84 -49.51 -4.30
CA GLY A 537 -29.76 -49.36 -3.16
C GLY A 537 -29.46 -48.11 -2.33
N ASP A 538 -29.92 -48.11 -1.08
CA ASP A 538 -29.74 -46.97 -0.19
C ASP A 538 -28.29 -46.88 0.28
N VAL A 539 -27.68 -45.71 0.07
CA VAL A 539 -26.38 -45.38 0.65
C VAL A 539 -26.62 -45.02 2.11
N ASP A 540 -26.46 -46.00 3.00
CA ASP A 540 -26.84 -45.91 4.40
C ASP A 540 -26.26 -44.71 5.18
N SER A 541 -26.98 -44.39 6.25
CA SER A 541 -27.05 -43.15 7.01
C SER A 541 -25.88 -42.89 7.98
N ASP A 542 -25.37 -41.65 7.96
CA ASP A 542 -24.83 -40.88 9.11
C ASP A 542 -23.89 -41.56 10.15
N GLU A 543 -23.26 -42.70 9.88
CA GLU A 543 -22.08 -43.16 10.62
C GLU A 543 -20.81 -42.81 9.83
N ASP A 544 -20.39 -41.55 9.96
CA ASP A 544 -19.00 -41.05 9.97
C ASP A 544 -19.00 -39.51 10.10
#